data_AF-A0A936NXC4-F1
#
_entry.id   AF-A0A936NXC4-F1
#
_cell.length_a   1.000
_cell.length_b   1.000
_cell.length_c   1.000
_cell.angle_alpha   90.00
_cell.angle_beta   90.00
_cell.angle_gamma   90.00
#
_symmetry.space_group_name_H-M   'P 1'
#
loop_
_entity.id
_entity.type
_entity.pdbx_description
1 polymer ?
#
loop_
_entity_poly.entity_id
_entity_poly.type
_entity_poly.pdbx_seq_one_letter_code
_entity_poly.pdbx_strand_id
1 'polypeptide(L)'
;MFSDLIAKLKLQAIFWLARRLPVCREVTPWMSERLDQPLPLGREIKLRLHFLVCDFCRYYQNQLLALRNAVQTMSNSTQEPDPTDQPRLSADARERMKNALKDQDR
;
A
#
# COMPACT_ATOMS: atom_id res chain seq x y z
N MET A 1 30.65 -20.98 22.12
CA MET A 1 30.47 -19.96 23.19
C MET A 1 30.23 -18.55 22.62
N PHE A 2 31.18 -17.89 21.96
CA PHE A 2 30.94 -16.55 21.38
C PHE A 2 29.90 -16.53 20.25
N SER A 3 29.89 -17.54 19.37
CA SER A 3 28.88 -17.71 18.31
C SER A 3 27.46 -17.88 18.88
N ASP A 4 27.31 -18.68 19.93
CA ASP A 4 26.02 -18.93 20.59
C ASP A 4 25.47 -17.70 21.30
N LEU A 5 26.37 -16.89 21.89
CA LEU A 5 26.01 -15.63 22.52
C LEU A 5 25.50 -14.62 21.48
N ILE A 6 26.20 -14.49 20.35
CA ILE A 6 25.80 -13.62 19.24
C ILE A 6 24.47 -14.10 18.64
N ALA A 7 24.27 -15.41 18.46
CA ALA A 7 23.03 -15.97 17.96
C ALA A 7 21.84 -15.70 18.90
N LYS A 8 22.03 -15.87 20.22
CA LYS A 8 21.02 -15.54 21.23
C LYS A 8 20.69 -14.05 21.24
N LEU A 9 21.69 -13.19 21.16
CA LEU A 9 21.50 -11.73 21.14
C LEU A 9 20.70 -11.30 19.90
N LYS A 10 21.02 -11.86 18.73
CA LYS A 10 20.28 -11.62 17.48
C LYS A 10 18.82 -12.04 17.59
N LEU A 11 18.56 -13.24 18.10
CA LEU A 11 17.19 -13.74 18.28
C LEU A 11 16.40 -12.84 19.25
N GLN A 12 17.00 -12.46 20.38
CA GLN A 12 16.34 -11.54 21.32
C GLN A 12 16.02 -10.19 20.69
N ALA A 13 16.92 -9.63 19.89
CA ALA A 13 16.68 -8.39 19.18
C ALA A 13 15.53 -8.52 18.16
N ILE A 14 15.47 -9.62 17.40
CA ILE A 14 14.38 -9.90 16.45
C ILE A 14 13.04 -10.04 17.18
N PHE A 15 12.99 -10.81 18.27
CA PHE A 15 11.77 -10.97 19.07
C PHE A 15 11.31 -9.65 19.68
N TRP A 16 12.23 -8.85 20.20
CA TRP A 16 11.92 -7.53 20.74
C TRP A 16 11.38 -6.59 19.66
N LEU A 17 12.01 -6.59 18.48
CA LEU A 17 11.58 -5.80 17.33
C LEU A 17 10.18 -6.22 16.87
N ALA A 18 9.94 -7.52 16.69
CA ALA A 18 8.65 -8.07 16.29
C ALA A 18 7.53 -7.72 17.29
N ARG A 19 7.84 -7.69 18.60
CA ARG A 19 6.86 -7.33 19.65
C ARG A 19 6.50 -5.85 19.67
N ARG A 20 7.36 -4.97 19.16
CA ARG A 20 7.14 -3.51 19.13
C ARG A 20 6.48 -3.02 17.84
N LEU A 21 6.54 -3.82 16.78
CA LEU A 21 5.97 -3.48 15.49
C LEU A 21 4.46 -3.75 15.45
N PRO A 22 3.72 -3.00 14.61
CA PRO A 22 2.30 -3.27 14.39
C PRO A 22 2.08 -4.70 13.89
N VAL A 23 0.95 -5.29 14.28
CA VAL A 23 0.57 -6.64 13.88
C VAL A 23 0.22 -6.70 12.39
N CYS A 24 0.28 -7.91 11.79
CA CYS A 24 -0.01 -8.10 10.36
C CYS A 24 -1.33 -7.44 9.92
N ARG A 25 -2.39 -7.58 10.72
CA ARG A 25 -3.71 -6.99 10.45
C ARG A 25 -3.69 -5.46 10.31
N GLU A 26 -2.81 -4.77 11.03
CA GLU A 26 -2.69 -3.31 10.98
C GLU A 26 -1.85 -2.83 9.79
N VAL A 27 -0.83 -3.60 9.39
CA VAL A 27 0.05 -3.23 8.28
C VAL A 27 -0.54 -3.55 6.92
N THR A 28 -1.39 -4.59 6.80
CA THR A 28 -2.01 -4.97 5.52
C THR A 28 -2.77 -3.81 4.85
N PRO A 29 -3.62 -3.03 5.54
CA PRO A 29 -4.24 -1.84 4.96
C PRO A 29 -3.24 -0.76 4.53
N TRP A 30 -2.16 -0.56 5.30
CA TRP A 30 -1.14 0.44 4.95
C TRP A 30 -0.42 0.09 3.64
N MET A 31 -0.23 -1.20 3.35
CA MET A 31 0.37 -1.65 2.08
C MET A 31 -0.48 -1.25 0.88
N SER A 32 -1.81 -1.37 0.97
CA SER A 32 -2.73 -0.91 -0.06
C SER A 32 -2.76 0.62 -0.14
N GLU A 33 -2.89 1.29 1.02
CA GLU A 33 -2.95 2.75 1.09
C GLU A 33 -1.70 3.41 0.48
N ARG A 34 -0.51 2.80 0.68
CA ARG A 34 0.75 3.28 0.08
C ARG A 34 0.75 3.25 -1.45
N LEU A 35 -0.07 2.39 -2.05
CA LEU A 35 -0.20 2.35 -3.50
C LEU A 35 -1.03 3.54 -4.01
N ASP A 36 -2.00 4.00 -3.23
CA ASP A 36 -2.88 5.10 -3.63
C ASP A 36 -2.31 6.46 -3.26
N GLN A 37 -1.69 6.57 -2.07
CA GLN A 37 -1.16 7.82 -1.53
C GLN A 37 0.12 7.60 -0.70
N PRO A 38 1.00 8.60 -0.57
CA PRO A 38 2.15 8.49 0.31
C PRO A 38 1.74 8.31 1.77
N LEU A 39 2.35 7.35 2.45
CA LEU A 39 2.15 7.15 3.89
C LEU A 39 2.89 8.21 4.72
N PRO A 40 2.36 8.58 5.91
CA PRO A 40 3.12 9.33 6.90
C PRO A 40 4.43 8.62 7.26
N LEU A 41 5.53 9.37 7.42
CA LEU A 41 6.88 8.84 7.64
C LEU A 41 6.96 7.78 8.73
N GLY A 42 6.24 7.97 9.85
CA GLY A 42 6.21 7.00 10.94
C GLY A 42 5.60 5.64 10.56
N ARG A 43 4.56 5.63 9.72
CA ARG A 43 3.95 4.39 9.22
C ARG A 43 4.85 3.71 8.18
N GLU A 44 5.49 4.51 7.33
CA GLU A 44 6.45 4.01 6.33
C GLU A 44 7.63 3.29 7.01
N ILE A 45 8.22 3.88 8.07
CA ILE A 45 9.31 3.25 8.82
C ILE A 45 8.85 1.96 9.50
N LYS A 46 7.71 1.97 10.18
CA LYS A 46 7.14 0.77 10.83
C LYS A 46 6.87 -0.34 9.82
N LEU A 47 6.35 0.00 8.64
CA LEU A 47 6.07 -0.96 7.57
C LEU A 47 7.37 -1.61 7.06
N ARG A 48 8.43 -0.82 6.83
CA ARG A 48 9.75 -1.33 6.45
C ARG A 48 10.35 -2.25 7.49
N LEU A 49 10.27 -1.89 8.77
CA LEU A 49 10.75 -2.72 9.87
C LEU A 49 9.94 -4.03 9.98
N HIS A 50 8.63 -4.00 9.74
CA HIS A 50 7.78 -5.19 9.73
C HIS A 50 8.21 -6.20 8.64
N PHE A 51 8.62 -5.74 7.46
CA PHE A 51 9.12 -6.62 6.40
C PHE A 51 10.45 -7.33 6.74
N LEU A 52 11.20 -6.86 7.73
CA LEU A 52 12.43 -7.52 8.19
C LEU A 52 12.14 -8.71 9.10
N VAL A 53 10.98 -8.71 9.78
CA VAL A 53 10.61 -9.75 10.75
C VAL A 53 9.49 -10.65 10.25
N CYS A 54 8.77 -10.26 9.20
CA CYS A 54 7.66 -11.01 8.64
C CYS A 54 7.79 -11.17 7.12
N ASP A 55 8.17 -12.37 6.71
CA ASP A 55 8.33 -12.74 5.30
C ASP A 55 6.98 -12.77 4.56
N PHE A 56 5.90 -13.22 5.20
CA PHE A 56 4.57 -13.27 4.59
C PHE A 56 4.06 -11.90 4.15
N CYS A 57 4.23 -10.89 5.01
CA CYS A 57 3.87 -9.51 4.67
C CYS A 57 4.73 -8.97 3.51
N ARG A 58 6.01 -9.36 3.44
CA ARG A 58 6.89 -9.01 2.31
C ARG A 58 6.41 -9.66 1.01
N TYR A 59 6.04 -10.94 1.04
CA TYR A 59 5.47 -11.64 -0.13
C TYR A 59 4.16 -11.00 -0.59
N TYR A 60 3.26 -10.71 0.34
CA TYR A 60 1.99 -10.06 0.02
C TYR A 60 2.18 -8.69 -0.63
N GLN A 61 3.13 -7.88 -0.13
CA GLN A 61 3.47 -6.60 -0.76
C GLN A 61 3.95 -6.77 -2.21
N ASN A 62 4.75 -7.80 -2.49
CA ASN A 62 5.20 -8.08 -3.85
C ASN A 62 4.04 -8.50 -4.77
N GLN A 63 3.09 -9.28 -4.25
CA GLN A 63 1.88 -9.66 -4.99
C GLN A 63 1.03 -8.42 -5.34
N LEU A 64 0.83 -7.51 -4.39
CA LEU A 64 0.11 -6.26 -4.64
C LEU A 64 0.79 -5.41 -5.72
N LEU A 65 2.12 -5.31 -5.71
CA LEU A 65 2.87 -4.58 -6.74
C LEU A 65 2.77 -5.27 -8.11
N ALA A 66 2.84 -6.60 -8.15
CA ALA A 66 2.68 -7.35 -9.39
C ALA A 66 1.29 -7.14 -10.01
N LEU A 67 0.23 -7.19 -9.19
CA LEU A 67 -1.14 -6.90 -9.63
C LEU A 67 -1.26 -5.47 -10.18
N ARG A 68 -0.72 -4.49 -9.47
CA ARG A 68 -0.74 -3.09 -9.92
C ARG A 68 -0.04 -2.91 -11.27
N ASN A 69 1.15 -3.50 -11.42
CA ASN A 69 1.91 -3.41 -12.66
C ASN A 69 1.17 -4.09 -13.81
N ALA A 70 0.57 -5.27 -13.59
CA ALA A 70 -0.22 -5.96 -14.61
C ALA A 70 -1.39 -5.11 -15.10
N VAL A 71 -2.15 -4.48 -14.18
CA VAL A 71 -3.26 -3.59 -14.53
C VAL A 71 -2.78 -2.38 -15.33
N GLN A 72 -1.66 -1.76 -14.93
CA GLN A 72 -1.08 -0.62 -15.64
C GLN A 72 -0.55 -1.01 -17.03
N THR A 73 0.04 -2.19 -17.18
CA THR A 73 0.47 -2.68 -18.50
C THR A 73 -0.73 -2.91 -19.41
N MET A 74 -1.83 -3.47 -18.89
CA MET A 74 -3.06 -3.67 -19.68
C MET A 74 -3.70 -2.35 -20.11
N SER A 75 -3.76 -1.35 -19.22
CA SER A 75 -4.27 -0.01 -19.59
C SER A 75 -3.43 0.66 -20.67
N ASN A 76 -2.11 0.45 -20.64
CA ASN A 76 -1.18 1.05 -21.60
C ASN A 76 -1.04 0.25 -22.90
N SER A 77 -1.41 -1.04 -22.92
CA SER A 77 -1.36 -1.89 -24.11
C SER A 77 -2.65 -1.88 -24.93
N THR A 78 -3.73 -1.34 -24.35
CA THR A 78 -4.94 -0.99 -25.10
C THR A 78 -4.61 0.29 -25.86
N GLN A 79 -4.87 0.33 -27.18
CA GLN A 79 -4.61 1.44 -28.10
C GLN A 79 -4.78 2.82 -27.45
N GLU A 80 -3.92 3.78 -27.84
CA GLU A 80 -4.09 5.23 -27.64
C GLU A 80 -5.57 5.55 -27.37
N PRO A 81 -5.93 5.94 -26.14
CA PRO A 81 -7.33 6.09 -25.78
C PRO A 81 -7.94 7.07 -26.78
N ASP A 82 -8.90 6.60 -27.58
CA ASP A 82 -9.75 7.48 -28.34
C ASP A 82 -10.22 8.56 -27.35
N PRO A 83 -9.96 9.86 -27.59
CA PRO A 83 -10.38 10.92 -26.67
C PRO A 83 -11.90 10.90 -26.40
N THR A 84 -12.66 10.15 -27.20
CA THR A 84 -14.09 9.89 -27.07
C THR A 84 -14.42 8.72 -26.12
N ASP A 85 -13.50 7.79 -25.89
CA ASP A 85 -13.71 6.52 -25.15
C ASP A 85 -13.11 6.54 -23.72
N GLN A 86 -12.67 7.71 -23.26
CA GLN A 86 -12.36 7.90 -21.85
C GLN A 86 -13.64 7.73 -21.01
N PRO A 87 -13.59 7.02 -19.87
CA PRO A 87 -14.74 6.87 -18.99
C PRO A 87 -15.22 8.26 -18.53
N ARG A 88 -16.33 8.72 -19.13
CA ARG A 88 -16.98 9.99 -18.82
C ARG A 88 -18.16 9.74 -17.89
N LEU A 89 -18.28 10.59 -16.88
CA LEU A 89 -19.52 10.67 -16.12
C LEU A 89 -20.67 11.00 -17.06
N SER A 90 -21.83 10.36 -16.85
CA SER A 90 -23.07 10.80 -17.49
C SER A 90 -23.35 12.26 -17.12
N ALA A 91 -24.06 12.98 -18.00
CA ALA A 91 -24.39 14.39 -17.76
C ALA A 91 -25.10 14.59 -16.40
N ASP A 92 -26.01 13.68 -16.07
CA ASP A 92 -26.73 13.66 -14.80
C ASP A 92 -25.81 13.39 -13.60
N ALA A 93 -24.90 12.41 -13.68
CA ALA A 93 -23.93 12.16 -12.62
C ALA A 93 -23.00 13.37 -12.38
N ARG A 94 -22.59 14.03 -13.46
CA ARG A 94 -21.78 15.26 -13.40
C ARG A 94 -22.54 16.40 -12.70
N GLU A 95 -23.81 16.63 -13.04
CA GLU A 95 -24.59 17.72 -12.44
C GLU A 95 -24.87 17.46 -10.96
N ARG A 96 -25.14 16.21 -10.57
CA ARG A 96 -25.28 15.81 -9.16
C ARG A 96 -24.01 16.08 -8.35
N MET A 97 -22.84 15.71 -8.87
CA MET A 97 -21.56 15.99 -8.21
C MET A 97 -21.28 17.49 -8.10
N LYS A 98 -21.58 18.26 -9.16
CA LYS A 98 -21.42 19.72 -9.16
C LYS A 98 -22.29 20.42 -8.12
N ASN A 99 -23.55 19.97 -7.96
CA ASN A 99 -24.44 20.52 -6.94
C ASN A 99 -23.98 20.17 -5.52
N ALA A 100 -23.49 18.95 -5.31
CA ALA A 100 -22.95 18.53 -4.01
C ALA A 100 -21.73 19.36 -3.58
N LEU A 101 -20.81 19.66 -4.51
CA LEU A 101 -19.63 20.50 -4.22
C LEU A 101 -20.04 21.94 -3.85
N LYS A 102 -21.03 22.51 -4.54
CA LYS A 102 -21.55 23.85 -4.22
C LYS A 102 -22.18 23.95 -2.84
N ASP A 103 -22.84 22.89 -2.39
CA ASP A 103 -23.45 22.83 -1.05
C ASP A 103 -22.40 22.67 0.05
N GLN A 104 -21.24 22.08 -0.25
CA GLN A 104 -20.16 21.88 0.70
C GLN A 104 -19.32 23.15 0.95
N ASP A 105 -19.28 24.06 -0.03
CA ASP A 105 -18.59 25.35 0.05
C ASP A 105 -19.46 26.48 0.66
N ARG A 106 -20.69 26.16 1.12
CA ARG A 106 -21.65 27.11 1.72
C ARG A 106 -21.76 26.94 3.23
#